data_AF-A0AAD0XE58-F1
#
_entry.id   AF-A0AAD0XE58-F1
#
_cell.length_a   1.000
_cell.length_b   1.000
_cell.length_c   1.000
_cell.angle_alpha   90.00
_cell.angle_beta   90.00
_cell.angle_gamma   90.00
#
_symmetry.space_group_name_H-M   'P 1'
#
loop_
_entity.id
_entity.type
_entity.pdbx_description
1 polymer ?
#
loop_
_entity_poly.entity_id
_entity_poly.type
_entity_poly.pdbx_seq_one_letter_code
_entity_poly.pdbx_strand_id
1 'polypeptide(L)'
;MKQLTQTPPTWQKKATPLLGLLFIFSGWGYSTQAIAASVDAAIPQESLFEVISARAKKLAEQEYVPPKNIELEALNNIDYQDYRSIRFKQDKSVWKDEGLYELQLFHPGFLYKTPVTINTVEGDSKRNRLPFSTDFYQYDGTAAPLKDEIAKSVAGTQLGHAGFRLHYPINTNEYKDEVMVFQGASYFRVVGPNQVYGLSARGLAIDTAETSGEEFPMFKEFWLVKPQTEQTNITIFALLDSPSVSGAYKFDIDPTTSMLVDVDMQIFARKDIKKLGVAPLTSMFYHGENSTKFFDDYRPEVHDSDGLLTQSADNKWVWRPLNNPTQLSVTSFSYTNPKGFGLAQRDRDFNNYLDTEAHYHDRPSLWIEPKGEWGNGRVELVEIPTDTETNDNIVSYWVPEKPMKAGDSLKLSYKMSTFNAHLTQHQKARVTRTRIGSAALPGEDNPPPQSHRQFTVDFAGPDLNNLSEKLTLEADIQLTTGEVRDVTVQKLPKSLGWRVAFKIAPQDDQPVDMRLSLKLRDKEISEVWSYVWYPNDIK
;
A
#
# COMPACT_ATOMS: atom_id res chain seq x y z
N MET A 1 -64.02 -4.73 -15.02
CA MET A 1 -65.15 -5.56 -14.55
C MET A 1 -64.92 -5.91 -13.08
N LYS A 2 -65.75 -5.31 -12.22
CA LYS A 2 -66.32 -5.74 -10.92
C LYS A 2 -65.40 -6.45 -9.88
N GLN A 3 -65.13 -5.89 -8.68
CA GLN A 3 -65.99 -5.76 -7.47
C GLN A 3 -66.37 -7.14 -6.86
N LEU A 4 -66.35 -7.43 -5.54
CA LEU A 4 -66.64 -6.68 -4.32
C LEU A 4 -66.31 -7.53 -3.05
N THR A 5 -65.74 -6.91 -2.01
CA THR A 5 -66.07 -6.95 -0.54
C THR A 5 -66.36 -8.25 0.25
N GLN A 6 -65.81 -8.39 1.47
CA GLN A 6 -66.45 -8.07 2.77
C GLN A 6 -65.62 -8.57 4.00
N THR A 7 -65.49 -7.71 5.02
CA THR A 7 -65.15 -7.95 6.44
C THR A 7 -66.46 -7.94 7.30
N PRO A 8 -66.48 -8.09 8.65
CA PRO A 8 -65.69 -8.82 9.66
C PRO A 8 -66.61 -9.64 10.63
N PRO A 9 -66.22 -9.96 11.89
CA PRO A 9 -66.90 -9.28 13.00
C PRO A 9 -66.05 -8.93 14.24
N THR A 10 -66.65 -8.02 15.01
CA THR A 10 -66.29 -7.33 16.25
C THR A 10 -66.37 -8.16 17.53
N TRP A 11 -65.61 -7.77 18.58
CA TRP A 11 -66.06 -7.85 19.98
C TRP A 11 -65.63 -6.61 20.79
N GLN A 12 -66.53 -6.19 21.69
CA GLN A 12 -66.64 -4.89 22.33
C GLN A 12 -66.11 -4.83 23.77
N LYS A 13 -65.60 -3.63 24.11
CA LYS A 13 -65.82 -2.78 25.32
C LYS A 13 -65.54 -3.32 26.73
N LYS A 14 -64.81 -2.49 27.52
CA LYS A 14 -65.41 -1.71 28.62
C LYS A 14 -64.57 -0.47 28.98
N ALA A 15 -65.29 0.64 29.21
CA ALA A 15 -64.83 1.97 29.64
C ALA A 15 -64.67 2.01 31.19
N THR A 16 -64.13 3.03 31.87
CA THR A 16 -64.59 4.44 32.10
C THR A 16 -63.64 5.09 33.18
N PRO A 17 -63.73 6.37 33.65
CA PRO A 17 -63.47 7.68 33.00
C PRO A 17 -62.72 8.73 33.93
N LEU A 18 -62.82 10.04 33.58
CA LEU A 18 -62.49 11.30 34.32
C LEU A 18 -61.00 11.74 34.33
N LEU A 19 -60.58 13.00 34.18
CA LEU A 19 -61.16 14.37 34.07
C LEU A 19 -59.99 15.21 33.46
N GLY A 20 -60.11 15.99 32.38
CA GLY A 20 -60.74 17.31 32.34
C GLY A 20 -59.84 18.43 32.91
N LEU A 21 -59.08 19.16 32.07
CA LEU A 21 -58.89 20.61 32.19
C LEU A 21 -58.26 21.23 30.92
N LEU A 22 -59.07 22.01 30.22
CA LEU A 22 -58.69 22.96 29.17
C LEU A 22 -58.16 24.24 29.84
N PHE A 23 -57.10 24.82 29.29
CA PHE A 23 -56.96 26.29 29.20
C PHE A 23 -56.38 26.66 27.84
N ILE A 24 -57.13 27.49 27.13
CA ILE A 24 -56.72 28.24 25.92
C ILE A 24 -55.98 29.48 26.42
N PHE A 25 -54.86 29.88 25.80
CA PHE A 25 -54.60 31.29 25.42
C PHE A 25 -53.41 31.44 24.46
N SER A 26 -53.70 32.14 23.36
CA SER A 26 -52.87 33.08 22.56
C SER A 26 -51.38 32.82 22.39
N GLY A 27 -50.96 32.78 21.11
CA GLY A 27 -49.56 32.66 20.71
C GLY A 27 -48.69 33.86 21.04
N TRP A 28 -47.38 33.61 20.97
CA TRP A 28 -46.33 34.52 20.55
C TRP A 28 -45.35 33.71 19.70
N GLY A 29 -45.00 34.25 18.54
CA GLY A 29 -43.94 33.72 17.71
C GLY A 29 -42.62 33.87 18.44
N TYR A 30 -41.94 32.75 18.67
CA TYR A 30 -40.50 32.73 18.84
C TYR A 30 -39.94 31.82 17.76
N SER A 31 -39.25 32.45 16.82
CA SER A 31 -38.26 31.83 15.97
C SER A 31 -37.21 31.15 16.84
N THR A 32 -37.36 29.85 17.09
CA THR A 32 -36.25 29.04 17.60
C THR A 32 -35.33 28.75 16.42
N GLN A 33 -34.45 29.70 16.12
CA GLN A 33 -33.16 29.38 15.51
C GLN A 33 -32.45 28.48 16.51
N ALA A 34 -32.53 27.16 16.28
CA ALA A 34 -31.66 26.20 16.93
C ALA A 34 -30.24 26.48 16.42
N ILE A 35 -29.53 27.36 17.13
CA ILE A 35 -28.07 27.42 17.05
C ILE A 35 -27.62 26.05 17.57
N ALA A 36 -27.27 25.16 16.64
CA ALA A 36 -26.51 23.98 16.96
C ALA A 36 -25.15 24.46 17.46
N ALA A 37 -25.05 24.72 18.75
CA ALA A 37 -23.77 24.86 19.43
C ALA A 37 -23.11 23.49 19.33
N SER A 38 -22.22 23.33 18.35
CA SER A 38 -21.27 22.24 18.32
C SER A 38 -20.37 22.41 19.55
N VAL A 39 -20.69 21.71 20.62
CA VAL A 39 -19.77 21.53 21.73
C VAL A 39 -18.61 20.73 21.14
N ASP A 40 -17.53 21.40 20.79
CA ASP A 40 -16.28 20.78 20.37
C ASP A 40 -15.63 20.20 21.63
N ALA A 41 -16.23 19.14 22.17
CA ALA A 41 -15.73 18.46 23.36
C ALA A 41 -14.35 17.87 23.02
N ALA A 42 -13.33 18.24 23.78
CA ALA A 42 -12.01 17.65 23.68
C ALA A 42 -12.13 16.12 23.87
N ILE A 43 -11.73 15.36 22.86
CA ILE A 43 -11.72 13.89 22.92
C ILE A 43 -10.33 13.49 23.41
N PRO A 44 -10.21 12.80 24.56
CA PRO A 44 -8.93 12.32 25.04
C PRO A 44 -8.20 11.51 23.97
N GLN A 45 -6.90 11.74 23.82
CA GLN A 45 -6.08 11.09 22.79
C GLN A 45 -6.22 9.56 22.80
N GLU A 46 -6.26 8.97 23.99
CA GLU A 46 -6.42 7.52 24.21
C GLU A 46 -7.74 6.96 23.69
N SER A 47 -8.80 7.78 23.64
CA SER A 47 -10.13 7.39 23.17
C SER A 47 -10.37 7.72 21.69
N LEU A 48 -9.43 8.43 21.04
CA LEU A 48 -9.64 8.95 19.69
C LEU A 48 -9.85 7.82 18.66
N PHE A 49 -9.12 6.71 18.77
CA PHE A 49 -9.31 5.55 17.89
C PHE A 49 -10.72 4.97 18.00
N GLU A 50 -11.24 4.84 19.21
CA GLU A 50 -12.55 4.26 19.49
C GLU A 50 -13.67 5.18 18.96
N VAL A 51 -13.51 6.50 19.14
CA VAL A 51 -14.44 7.49 18.60
C VAL A 51 -14.45 7.48 17.07
N ILE A 52 -13.28 7.43 16.43
CA ILE A 52 -13.18 7.35 14.97
C ILE A 52 -13.74 6.01 14.46
N SER A 53 -13.49 4.92 15.17
CA SER A 53 -14.07 3.59 14.86
C SER A 53 -15.59 3.58 14.96
N ALA A 54 -16.16 4.22 15.99
CA ALA A 54 -17.60 4.39 16.12
C ALA A 54 -18.19 5.24 14.99
N ARG A 55 -17.47 6.29 14.55
CA ARG A 55 -17.86 7.09 13.39
C ARG A 55 -17.79 6.29 12.10
N ALA A 56 -16.74 5.48 11.89
CA ALA A 56 -16.63 4.59 10.75
C ALA A 56 -17.80 3.61 10.72
N LYS A 57 -18.10 2.92 11.84
CA LYS A 57 -19.26 2.02 11.93
C LYS A 57 -20.57 2.68 11.49
N LYS A 58 -20.84 3.89 12.00
CA LYS A 58 -22.04 4.66 11.61
C LYS A 58 -22.08 4.99 10.11
N LEU A 59 -20.94 5.24 9.47
CA LEU A 59 -20.86 5.47 8.03
C LEU A 59 -21.14 4.20 7.21
N ALA A 60 -20.81 3.02 7.71
CA ALA A 60 -21.13 1.75 7.04
C ALA A 60 -22.63 1.39 7.15
N GLU A 61 -23.33 1.93 8.16
CA GLU A 61 -24.77 1.75 8.34
C GLU A 61 -25.62 2.69 7.45
N GLN A 62 -24.99 3.58 6.70
CA GLN A 62 -25.65 4.58 5.84
C GLN A 62 -25.26 4.36 4.38
N GLU A 63 -26.05 4.93 3.45
CA GLU A 63 -25.68 4.95 2.03
C GLU A 63 -24.38 5.74 1.81
N TYR A 64 -23.55 5.28 0.88
CA TYR A 64 -22.33 5.98 0.51
C TYR A 64 -22.64 7.36 -0.07
N VAL A 65 -22.01 8.39 0.48
CA VAL A 65 -22.04 9.73 -0.12
C VAL A 65 -20.67 10.00 -0.73
N PRO A 66 -20.54 10.01 -2.07
CA PRO A 66 -19.27 10.34 -2.70
C PRO A 66 -18.83 11.75 -2.31
N PRO A 67 -17.52 11.97 -2.13
CA PRO A 67 -17.00 13.27 -1.80
C PRO A 67 -17.25 14.25 -2.96
N LYS A 68 -17.48 15.51 -2.63
CA LYS A 68 -17.65 16.55 -3.65
C LYS A 68 -16.29 16.96 -4.21
N ASN A 69 -16.20 17.05 -5.52
CA ASN A 69 -15.07 17.67 -6.19
C ASN A 69 -15.02 19.17 -5.87
N ILE A 70 -13.83 19.74 -5.96
CA ILE A 70 -13.63 21.18 -5.88
C ILE A 70 -14.39 21.85 -7.01
N GLU A 71 -15.25 22.80 -6.66
CA GLU A 71 -16.05 23.61 -7.61
C GLU A 71 -15.23 24.82 -8.09
N LEU A 72 -14.02 24.58 -8.61
CA LEU A 72 -13.13 25.61 -9.16
C LEU A 72 -12.39 25.09 -10.39
N GLU A 73 -12.79 25.55 -11.58
CA GLU A 73 -12.21 25.10 -12.86
C GLU A 73 -10.72 25.39 -12.95
N ALA A 74 -10.26 26.53 -12.42
CA ALA A 74 -8.85 26.90 -12.35
C ALA A 74 -7.98 25.84 -11.67
N LEU A 75 -8.52 25.05 -10.72
CA LEU A 75 -7.78 23.96 -10.07
C LEU A 75 -7.96 22.61 -10.77
N ASN A 76 -9.06 22.43 -11.49
CA ASN A 76 -9.39 21.16 -12.11
C ASN A 76 -8.81 20.99 -13.52
N ASN A 77 -8.37 22.08 -14.14
CA ASN A 77 -7.88 22.15 -15.53
C ASN A 77 -6.38 22.44 -15.67
N ILE A 78 -5.66 22.62 -14.55
CA ILE A 78 -4.19 22.74 -14.58
C ILE A 78 -3.55 21.43 -14.99
N ASP A 79 -2.41 21.52 -15.68
CA ASP A 79 -1.64 20.36 -16.08
C ASP A 79 -0.56 19.98 -15.04
N TYR A 80 0.24 18.96 -15.36
CA TYR A 80 1.32 18.51 -14.49
C TYR A 80 2.41 19.57 -14.26
N GLN A 81 2.75 20.37 -15.29
CA GLN A 81 3.79 21.40 -15.16
C GLN A 81 3.31 22.56 -14.28
N ASP A 82 2.06 22.95 -14.43
CA ASP A 82 1.41 23.91 -13.53
C ASP A 82 1.43 23.38 -12.08
N TYR A 83 0.96 22.15 -11.85
CA TYR A 83 0.89 21.56 -10.52
C TYR A 83 2.27 21.45 -9.86
N ARG A 84 3.30 21.02 -10.61
CA ARG A 84 4.69 20.94 -10.15
C ARG A 84 5.27 22.31 -9.79
N SER A 85 4.77 23.38 -10.42
CA SER A 85 5.19 24.76 -10.17
C SER A 85 4.53 25.38 -8.93
N ILE A 86 3.64 24.65 -8.24
CA ILE A 86 3.07 25.02 -6.95
C ILE A 86 3.88 24.35 -5.83
N ARG A 87 4.59 25.15 -5.04
CA ARG A 87 5.52 24.65 -4.01
C ARG A 87 5.13 25.12 -2.63
N PHE A 88 5.04 24.19 -1.67
CA PHE A 88 4.81 24.56 -0.28
C PHE A 88 6.01 25.35 0.26
N LYS A 89 5.73 26.43 1.00
CA LYS A 89 6.75 27.27 1.63
C LYS A 89 7.21 26.64 2.93
N GLN A 90 8.49 26.29 3.02
CA GLN A 90 9.05 25.60 4.19
C GLN A 90 8.91 26.39 5.51
N ASP A 91 8.89 27.72 5.47
CA ASP A 91 8.66 28.57 6.66
C ASP A 91 7.20 28.51 7.17
N LYS A 92 6.30 27.91 6.39
CA LYS A 92 4.89 27.69 6.74
C LYS A 92 4.58 26.29 7.23
N SER A 93 5.60 25.44 7.44
CA SER A 93 5.41 24.11 8.02
C SER A 93 4.67 24.21 9.36
N VAL A 94 3.73 23.31 9.58
CA VAL A 94 3.09 23.16 10.89
C VAL A 94 4.12 22.56 11.85
N TRP A 95 4.19 23.13 13.06
CA TRP A 95 5.18 22.81 14.10
C TRP A 95 6.64 23.14 13.72
N LYS A 96 6.85 24.10 12.82
CA LYS A 96 8.17 24.58 12.43
C LYS A 96 8.98 24.98 13.66
N ASP A 97 10.16 24.37 13.82
CA ASP A 97 11.09 24.62 14.94
C ASP A 97 10.53 24.34 16.35
N GLU A 98 9.43 23.59 16.48
CA GLU A 98 8.80 23.28 17.78
C GLU A 98 9.23 21.90 18.35
N GLY A 99 9.87 21.05 17.54
CA GLY A 99 10.31 19.70 17.91
C GLY A 99 10.93 18.95 16.74
N LEU A 100 11.01 17.62 16.84
CA LEU A 100 11.58 16.76 15.79
C LEU A 100 10.72 16.68 14.53
N TYR A 101 9.40 16.76 14.65
CA TYR A 101 8.48 16.64 13.52
C TYR A 101 8.03 17.98 12.96
N GLU A 102 7.93 18.04 11.63
CA GLU A 102 7.25 19.10 10.90
C GLU A 102 6.26 18.52 9.90
N LEU A 103 5.24 19.29 9.56
CA LEU A 103 4.18 18.88 8.64
C LEU A 103 4.02 19.91 7.52
N GLN A 104 4.04 19.42 6.28
CA GLN A 104 3.74 20.23 5.09
C GLN A 104 2.50 19.70 4.38
N LEU A 105 1.74 20.60 3.77
CA LEU A 105 0.42 20.31 3.21
C LEU A 105 0.49 20.30 1.68
N PHE A 106 -0.23 19.38 1.04
CA PHE A 106 -0.30 19.34 -0.42
C PHE A 106 -1.44 20.20 -0.95
N HIS A 107 -1.13 20.97 -1.99
CA HIS A 107 -2.09 21.80 -2.68
C HIS A 107 -3.13 20.93 -3.43
N PRO A 108 -4.44 21.26 -3.37
CA PRO A 108 -5.47 20.56 -4.14
C PRO A 108 -5.44 20.95 -5.63
N GLY A 109 -6.05 20.14 -6.50
CA GLY A 109 -6.08 20.38 -7.95
C GLY A 109 -5.33 19.33 -8.76
N PHE A 110 -5.29 19.52 -10.08
CA PHE A 110 -4.82 18.52 -11.05
C PHE A 110 -5.59 17.18 -10.86
N LEU A 111 -4.93 16.12 -10.41
CA LEU A 111 -5.57 14.83 -10.11
C LEU A 111 -6.29 14.84 -8.74
N TYR A 112 -5.90 15.71 -7.82
CA TYR A 112 -6.39 15.76 -6.44
C TYR A 112 -7.59 16.69 -6.30
N LYS A 113 -8.69 16.31 -6.96
CA LYS A 113 -9.92 17.11 -7.04
C LYS A 113 -10.82 16.98 -5.81
N THR A 114 -10.54 16.01 -4.95
CA THR A 114 -11.26 15.76 -3.71
C THR A 114 -10.34 16.01 -2.52
N PRO A 115 -10.52 17.10 -1.76
CA PRO A 115 -9.69 17.40 -0.62
C PRO A 115 -9.98 16.51 0.59
N VAL A 116 -8.98 16.34 1.44
CA VAL A 116 -9.09 15.71 2.75
C VAL A 116 -9.14 16.76 3.85
N THR A 117 -9.76 16.40 4.98
CA THR A 117 -9.73 17.22 6.20
C THR A 117 -8.55 16.81 7.06
N ILE A 118 -7.77 17.78 7.53
CA ILE A 118 -6.60 17.53 8.38
C ILE A 118 -6.77 18.31 9.67
N ASN A 119 -6.66 17.61 10.79
CA ASN A 119 -6.73 18.19 12.13
C ASN A 119 -5.43 17.91 12.89
N THR A 120 -4.96 18.87 13.69
CA THR A 120 -4.00 18.61 14.76
C THR A 120 -4.75 18.36 16.07
N VAL A 121 -4.17 17.54 16.95
CA VAL A 121 -4.64 17.30 18.30
C VAL A 121 -3.52 17.68 19.26
N GLU A 122 -3.75 18.72 20.05
CA GLU A 122 -2.79 19.23 21.03
C GLU A 122 -2.79 18.37 22.31
N GLY A 123 -1.80 18.55 23.18
CA GLY A 123 -1.65 17.76 24.42
C GLY A 123 -2.80 17.91 25.43
N ASP A 124 -3.60 18.98 25.34
CA ASP A 124 -4.84 19.17 26.10
C ASP A 124 -6.07 18.54 25.42
N SER A 125 -5.85 17.72 24.39
CA SER A 125 -6.89 17.11 23.55
C SER A 125 -7.70 18.12 22.72
N LYS A 126 -7.25 19.38 22.61
CA LYS A 126 -7.87 20.36 21.73
C LYS A 126 -7.58 20.02 20.28
N ARG A 127 -8.64 19.90 19.49
CA ARG A 127 -8.57 19.67 18.04
C ARG A 127 -8.53 21.01 17.30
N ASN A 128 -7.56 21.20 16.41
CA ASN A 128 -7.49 22.34 15.50
C ASN A 128 -7.56 21.85 14.05
N ARG A 129 -8.57 22.32 13.29
CA ARG A 129 -8.64 22.05 11.85
C ARG A 129 -7.60 22.91 11.12
N LEU A 130 -6.80 22.33 10.26
CA LEU A 130 -5.82 23.05 9.43
C LEU A 130 -6.51 23.62 8.19
N PRO A 131 -6.74 24.95 8.10
CA PRO A 131 -7.40 25.56 6.96
C PRO A 131 -6.52 25.50 5.71
N PHE A 132 -7.12 25.45 4.52
CA PHE A 132 -6.37 25.79 3.30
C PHE A 132 -6.11 27.29 3.26
N SER A 133 -4.91 27.67 2.83
CA SER A 133 -4.54 29.04 2.50
C SER A 133 -3.57 29.03 1.32
N THR A 134 -3.79 29.91 0.34
CA THR A 134 -2.83 30.11 -0.76
C THR A 134 -1.50 30.67 -0.27
N ASP A 135 -1.44 31.27 0.91
CA ASP A 135 -0.21 31.82 1.47
C ASP A 135 0.80 30.76 1.91
N PHE A 136 0.35 29.51 2.11
CA PHE A 136 1.24 28.36 2.34
C PHE A 136 2.07 27.98 1.11
N TYR A 137 1.71 28.49 -0.06
CA TYR A 137 2.31 28.06 -1.31
C TYR A 137 2.95 29.23 -2.04
N GLN A 138 3.99 28.90 -2.79
CA GLN A 138 4.55 29.72 -3.84
C GLN A 138 4.07 29.16 -5.19
N TYR A 139 3.64 30.06 -6.06
CA TYR A 139 3.13 29.74 -7.39
C TYR A 139 4.09 30.36 -8.38
N ASP A 140 4.82 29.52 -9.11
CA ASP A 140 5.84 29.97 -10.06
C ASP A 140 5.42 29.68 -11.51
N GLY A 141 6.10 30.31 -12.47
CA GLY A 141 5.88 30.04 -13.89
C GLY A 141 4.43 30.23 -14.33
N THR A 142 3.90 29.24 -15.03
CA THR A 142 2.52 29.22 -15.55
C THR A 142 1.46 29.11 -14.45
N ALA A 143 1.82 28.66 -13.24
CA ALA A 143 0.92 28.57 -12.11
C ALA A 143 0.71 29.91 -11.37
N ALA A 144 1.54 30.93 -11.63
CA ALA A 144 1.50 32.21 -10.90
C ALA A 144 0.10 32.89 -10.85
N PRO A 145 -0.72 32.89 -11.92
CA PRO A 145 -2.07 33.49 -11.88
C PRO A 145 -3.05 32.78 -10.93
N LEU A 146 -2.82 31.49 -10.63
CA LEU A 146 -3.74 30.67 -9.83
C LEU A 146 -3.96 31.25 -8.44
N LYS A 147 -2.94 31.88 -7.84
CA LYS A 147 -3.07 32.46 -6.49
C LYS A 147 -4.25 33.43 -6.41
N ASP A 148 -4.34 34.35 -7.38
CA ASP A 148 -5.36 35.38 -7.41
C ASP A 148 -6.72 34.82 -7.83
N GLU A 149 -6.74 33.84 -8.74
CA GLU A 149 -7.96 33.15 -9.16
C GLU A 149 -8.61 32.38 -8.01
N ILE A 150 -7.80 31.66 -7.24
CA ILE A 150 -8.27 30.96 -6.03
C ILE A 150 -8.79 31.99 -5.03
N ALA A 151 -8.01 33.05 -4.72
CA ALA A 151 -8.41 34.07 -3.75
C ALA A 151 -9.75 34.76 -4.09
N LYS A 152 -10.00 35.01 -5.38
CA LYS A 152 -11.28 35.57 -5.86
C LYS A 152 -12.45 34.59 -5.74
N SER A 153 -12.19 33.29 -5.93
CA SER A 153 -13.22 32.26 -6.04
C SER A 153 -13.62 31.64 -4.70
N VAL A 154 -12.74 31.69 -3.69
CA VAL A 154 -12.94 31.10 -2.36
C VAL A 154 -13.55 32.06 -1.33
N ALA A 155 -14.10 33.20 -1.76
CA ALA A 155 -14.80 34.15 -0.88
C ALA A 155 -16.08 33.51 -0.30
N GLY A 156 -15.92 32.73 0.79
CA GLY A 156 -16.98 32.01 1.48
C GLY A 156 -16.90 30.48 1.46
N THR A 157 -15.92 29.88 0.76
CA THR A 157 -15.74 28.43 0.64
C THR A 157 -14.33 28.01 1.02
N GLN A 158 -14.19 27.29 2.12
CA GLN A 158 -12.89 26.80 2.58
C GLN A 158 -12.48 25.55 1.80
N LEU A 159 -11.44 25.67 0.97
CA LEU A 159 -10.80 24.51 0.33
C LEU A 159 -10.16 23.60 1.41
N GLY A 160 -10.01 22.32 1.09
CA GLY A 160 -9.19 21.39 1.90
C GLY A 160 -7.79 21.23 1.31
N HIS A 161 -7.11 20.16 1.69
CA HIS A 161 -5.77 19.82 1.19
C HIS A 161 -5.81 18.54 0.36
N ALA A 162 -4.88 18.34 -0.56
CA ALA A 162 -4.76 17.06 -1.28
C ALA A 162 -4.21 15.91 -0.41
N GLY A 163 -3.57 16.27 0.70
CA GLY A 163 -2.82 15.35 1.56
C GLY A 163 -1.80 16.11 2.39
N PHE A 164 -0.86 15.40 2.99
CA PHE A 164 0.25 15.98 3.72
C PHE A 164 1.50 15.09 3.69
N ARG A 165 2.62 15.67 4.10
CA ARG A 165 3.90 14.98 4.29
C ARG A 165 4.52 15.35 5.63
N LEU A 166 5.13 14.36 6.27
CA LEU A 166 5.86 14.48 7.52
C LEU A 166 7.35 14.65 7.24
N HIS A 167 7.96 15.54 8.00
CA HIS A 167 9.39 15.81 7.99
C HIS A 167 10.01 15.46 9.34
N TYR A 168 11.18 14.81 9.31
CA TYR A 168 11.93 14.39 10.50
C TYR A 168 13.44 14.39 10.20
N PRO A 169 14.32 14.71 11.17
CA PRO A 169 15.77 14.65 10.99
C PRO A 169 16.29 13.20 10.97
N ILE A 170 15.97 12.45 9.91
CA ILE A 170 16.29 11.02 9.80
C ILE A 170 17.75 10.76 9.39
N ASN A 171 18.34 11.66 8.60
CA ASN A 171 19.70 11.52 8.10
C ASN A 171 20.69 12.41 8.85
N THR A 172 20.31 13.65 9.14
CA THR A 172 21.16 14.63 9.85
C THR A 172 20.34 15.51 10.78
N ASN A 173 20.99 16.20 11.72
CA ASN A 173 20.32 17.11 12.66
C ASN A 173 20.04 18.50 12.06
N GLU A 174 20.64 18.81 10.91
CA GLU A 174 20.58 20.12 10.25
C GLU A 174 19.37 20.24 9.31
N TYR A 175 18.84 19.13 8.81
CA TYR A 175 17.76 19.09 7.85
C TYR A 175 16.72 18.03 8.22
N LYS A 176 15.44 18.38 8.07
CA LYS A 176 14.33 17.44 8.27
C LYS A 176 13.86 16.91 6.92
N ASP A 177 14.29 15.70 6.60
CA ASP A 177 13.89 14.98 5.40
C ASP A 177 12.41 14.62 5.43
N GLU A 178 11.83 14.46 4.24
CA GLU A 178 10.50 13.89 4.09
C GLU A 178 10.55 12.39 4.44
N VAL A 179 9.74 11.95 5.41
CA VAL A 179 9.78 10.56 5.90
C VAL A 179 8.50 9.79 5.59
N MET A 180 7.36 10.47 5.48
CA MET A 180 6.08 9.83 5.19
C MET A 180 5.11 10.78 4.50
N VAL A 181 4.38 10.28 3.49
CA VAL A 181 3.40 11.01 2.70
C VAL A 181 2.06 10.32 2.75
N PHE A 182 0.99 11.08 2.91
CA PHE A 182 -0.39 10.64 2.65
C PHE A 182 -0.99 11.51 1.55
N GLN A 183 -1.27 10.93 0.38
CA GLN A 183 -1.85 11.65 -0.75
C GLN A 183 -2.51 10.68 -1.74
N GLY A 184 -3.75 10.98 -2.15
CA GLY A 184 -4.48 10.19 -3.15
C GLY A 184 -5.10 8.91 -2.58
N ALA A 185 -6.42 8.76 -2.76
CA ALA A 185 -7.18 7.63 -2.23
C ALA A 185 -6.80 7.30 -0.77
N SER A 186 -6.34 6.08 -0.49
CA SER A 186 -5.81 5.67 0.82
C SER A 186 -4.31 5.35 0.77
N TYR A 187 -3.59 5.90 -0.21
CA TYR A 187 -2.16 5.65 -0.39
C TYR A 187 -1.32 6.45 0.59
N PHE A 188 -0.21 5.84 0.97
CA PHE A 188 0.87 6.51 1.67
C PHE A 188 2.22 5.90 1.30
N ARG A 189 3.27 6.71 1.37
CA ARG A 189 4.66 6.28 1.13
C ARG A 189 5.48 6.55 2.37
N VAL A 190 6.49 5.72 2.62
CA VAL A 190 7.42 5.87 3.73
C VAL A 190 8.85 5.62 3.26
N VAL A 191 9.81 6.29 3.89
CA VAL A 191 11.24 6.07 3.69
C VAL A 191 11.95 5.93 5.03
N GLY A 192 12.96 5.07 5.06
CA GLY A 192 13.91 4.94 6.15
C GLY A 192 15.18 5.75 5.89
N PRO A 193 16.20 5.61 6.75
CA PRO A 193 17.46 6.35 6.62
C PRO A 193 18.13 6.12 5.26
N ASN A 194 18.53 7.20 4.60
CA ASN A 194 19.17 7.24 3.28
C ASN A 194 18.36 6.59 2.14
N GLN A 195 17.05 6.49 2.27
CA GLN A 195 16.17 5.97 1.22
C GLN A 195 15.45 7.11 0.49
N VAL A 196 15.10 6.87 -0.77
CA VAL A 196 14.23 7.75 -1.57
C VAL A 196 12.88 7.07 -1.82
N TYR A 197 11.84 7.83 -2.20
CA TYR A 197 10.55 7.23 -2.49
C TYR A 197 10.59 6.24 -3.65
N GLY A 198 9.91 5.11 -3.46
CA GLY A 198 9.61 4.12 -4.48
C GLY A 198 8.19 3.60 -4.29
N LEU A 199 8.07 2.36 -3.81
CA LEU A 199 6.77 1.73 -3.57
C LEU A 199 5.91 2.48 -2.54
N SER A 200 4.60 2.25 -2.65
CA SER A 200 3.56 2.78 -1.78
C SER A 200 2.90 1.66 -0.97
N ALA A 201 2.32 2.03 0.16
CA ALA A 201 1.32 1.23 0.86
C ALA A 201 -0.06 1.88 0.69
N ARG A 202 -1.13 1.14 0.98
CA ARG A 202 -2.49 1.68 1.05
C ARG A 202 -3.18 1.27 2.34
N GLY A 203 -4.21 2.01 2.74
CA GLY A 203 -5.06 1.62 3.86
C GLY A 203 -5.78 0.30 3.58
N LEU A 204 -6.32 0.12 2.37
CA LEU A 204 -7.11 -1.04 1.99
C LEU A 204 -7.17 -1.20 0.47
N ALA A 205 -7.27 -2.43 -0.02
CA ALA A 205 -7.56 -2.75 -1.40
C ALA A 205 -8.87 -3.55 -1.50
N ILE A 206 -9.70 -3.28 -2.50
CA ILE A 206 -11.02 -3.92 -2.66
C ILE A 206 -11.19 -4.36 -4.11
N ASP A 207 -11.40 -5.66 -4.30
CA ASP A 207 -11.67 -6.28 -5.60
C ASP A 207 -10.57 -5.99 -6.66
N THR A 208 -9.32 -5.73 -6.22
CA THR A 208 -8.15 -5.57 -7.11
C THR A 208 -7.98 -6.81 -7.98
N ALA A 209 -7.77 -6.66 -9.29
CA ALA A 209 -7.69 -7.77 -10.25
C ALA A 209 -8.94 -8.67 -10.34
N GLU A 210 -10.09 -8.25 -9.79
CA GLU A 210 -11.37 -8.91 -10.04
C GLU A 210 -12.04 -8.37 -11.30
N THR A 211 -12.85 -9.19 -11.97
CA THR A 211 -13.57 -8.79 -13.18
C THR A 211 -14.66 -7.73 -12.93
N SER A 212 -15.06 -7.51 -11.67
CA SER A 212 -15.98 -6.42 -11.30
C SER A 212 -15.33 -5.03 -11.32
N GLY A 213 -14.00 -4.95 -11.41
CA GLY A 213 -13.24 -3.72 -11.27
C GLY A 213 -12.85 -3.44 -9.83
N GLU A 214 -11.70 -2.80 -9.66
CA GLU A 214 -11.16 -2.40 -8.36
C GLU A 214 -11.94 -1.20 -7.80
N GLU A 215 -12.26 -1.26 -6.51
CA GLU A 215 -12.75 -0.12 -5.75
C GLU A 215 -11.57 0.48 -4.96
N PHE A 216 -11.45 1.82 -5.00
CA PHE A 216 -10.36 2.55 -4.34
C PHE A 216 -10.89 3.33 -3.12
N PRO A 217 -10.73 2.82 -1.88
CA PRO A 217 -11.08 3.56 -0.69
C PRO A 217 -10.21 4.78 -0.47
N MET A 218 -10.79 5.81 0.15
CA MET A 218 -10.08 7.06 0.44
C MET A 218 -9.96 7.34 1.93
N PHE A 219 -8.80 7.85 2.36
CA PHE A 219 -8.73 8.57 3.63
C PHE A 219 -9.33 9.95 3.44
N LYS A 220 -10.42 10.26 4.17
CA LYS A 220 -11.14 11.54 4.03
C LYS A 220 -10.84 12.52 5.14
N GLU A 221 -10.39 12.04 6.29
CA GLU A 221 -10.09 12.88 7.44
C GLU A 221 -8.96 12.30 8.30
N PHE A 222 -8.09 13.18 8.80
CA PHE A 222 -6.95 12.84 9.63
C PHE A 222 -6.94 13.62 10.94
N TRP A 223 -6.36 13.01 11.97
CA TRP A 223 -6.05 13.63 13.27
C TRP A 223 -4.60 13.31 13.63
N LEU A 224 -3.74 14.33 13.59
CA LEU A 224 -2.33 14.21 13.90
C LEU A 224 -2.11 14.68 15.33
N VAL A 225 -1.70 13.77 16.20
CA VAL A 225 -1.36 14.12 17.58
C VAL A 225 -0.04 14.86 17.55
N LYS A 226 -0.02 16.08 18.09
CA LYS A 226 1.21 16.87 18.17
C LYS A 226 2.22 16.16 19.09
N PRO A 227 3.41 15.79 18.59
CA PRO A 227 4.44 15.19 19.42
C PRO A 227 5.03 16.21 20.39
N GLN A 228 5.52 15.73 21.54
CA GLN A 228 6.38 16.54 22.42
C GLN A 228 7.71 16.87 21.72
N THR A 229 8.41 17.90 22.18
CA THR A 229 9.62 18.44 21.51
C THR A 229 10.67 17.38 21.15
N GLU A 230 10.97 16.47 22.08
CA GLU A 230 11.98 15.39 21.91
C GLU A 230 11.35 14.02 21.62
N GLN A 231 10.04 13.97 21.32
CA GLN A 231 9.35 12.70 21.06
C GLN A 231 9.73 12.18 19.67
N THR A 232 10.27 10.97 19.63
CA THR A 232 10.78 10.31 18.41
C THR A 232 9.72 9.55 17.63
N ASN A 233 8.47 9.56 18.10
CA ASN A 233 7.34 8.96 17.42
C ASN A 233 6.19 9.95 17.28
N ILE A 234 5.30 9.71 16.31
CA ILE A 234 4.08 10.48 16.11
C ILE A 234 2.89 9.54 15.86
N THR A 235 1.76 9.85 16.49
CA THR A 235 0.50 9.12 16.27
C THR A 235 -0.41 9.89 15.32
N ILE A 236 -0.90 9.21 14.29
CA ILE A 236 -1.85 9.75 13.32
C ILE A 236 -3.05 8.83 13.24
N PHE A 237 -4.25 9.39 13.31
CA PHE A 237 -5.49 8.66 13.04
C PHE A 237 -6.06 9.05 11.70
N ALA A 238 -6.71 8.11 11.02
CA ALA A 238 -7.39 8.36 9.76
C ALA A 238 -8.76 7.70 9.70
N LEU A 239 -9.71 8.39 9.06
CA LEU A 239 -11.02 7.85 8.69
C LEU A 239 -11.02 7.52 7.21
N LEU A 240 -11.34 6.27 6.90
CA LEU A 240 -11.47 5.73 5.55
C LEU A 240 -12.94 5.55 5.18
N ASP A 241 -13.30 5.84 3.94
CA ASP A 241 -14.66 5.65 3.40
C ASP A 241 -14.56 5.31 1.91
N SER A 242 -15.47 4.47 1.45
CA SER A 242 -15.57 4.02 0.06
C SER A 242 -16.99 3.54 -0.21
N PRO A 243 -17.41 3.25 -1.45
CA PRO A 243 -18.74 2.70 -1.72
C PRO A 243 -19.13 1.48 -0.88
N SER A 244 -18.20 0.56 -0.64
CA SER A 244 -18.47 -0.74 -0.01
C SER A 244 -18.04 -0.84 1.45
N VAL A 245 -17.15 0.03 1.94
CA VAL A 245 -16.69 0.02 3.36
C VAL A 245 -16.53 1.41 3.96
N SER A 246 -16.41 1.44 5.28
CA SER A 246 -15.75 2.51 6.01
C SER A 246 -14.74 1.89 6.99
N GLY A 247 -13.77 2.69 7.43
CA GLY A 247 -12.73 2.20 8.33
C GLY A 247 -12.09 3.27 9.20
N ALA A 248 -11.47 2.85 10.29
CA ALA A 248 -10.68 3.69 11.19
C ALA A 248 -9.27 3.12 11.29
N TYR A 249 -8.28 4.01 11.29
CA TYR A 249 -6.87 3.67 11.34
C TYR A 249 -6.17 4.47 12.42
N LYS A 250 -5.21 3.85 13.08
CA LYS A 250 -4.19 4.48 13.91
C LYS A 250 -2.83 4.07 13.36
N PHE A 251 -1.97 5.04 13.11
CA PHE A 251 -0.59 4.89 12.69
C PHE A 251 0.29 5.43 13.82
N ASP A 252 1.14 4.60 14.40
CA ASP A 252 2.24 5.05 15.27
C ASP A 252 3.55 4.95 14.48
N ILE A 253 4.16 6.09 14.19
CA ILE A 253 5.26 6.23 13.23
C ILE A 253 6.54 6.57 13.99
N ASP A 254 7.59 5.78 13.80
CA ASP A 254 8.92 5.95 14.39
C ASP A 254 9.99 5.86 13.28
N PRO A 255 10.55 7.00 12.82
CA PRO A 255 11.56 7.08 11.78
C PRO A 255 12.99 7.12 12.35
N THR A 256 13.29 6.42 13.45
CA THR A 256 14.62 6.47 14.08
C THR A 256 15.66 5.61 13.35
N THR A 257 16.05 4.46 13.90
CA THR A 257 17.09 3.59 13.32
C THR A 257 16.62 2.87 12.06
N SER A 258 15.31 2.73 11.91
CA SER A 258 14.59 2.27 10.74
C SER A 258 13.21 2.91 10.77
N MET A 259 12.57 3.10 9.63
CA MET A 259 11.16 3.51 9.62
C MET A 259 10.27 2.35 10.05
N LEU A 260 9.62 2.51 11.19
CA LEU A 260 8.61 1.61 11.74
C LEU A 260 7.26 2.31 11.77
N VAL A 261 6.22 1.64 11.30
CA VAL A 261 4.83 2.12 11.37
C VAL A 261 3.96 1.01 11.91
N ASP A 262 3.51 1.17 13.15
CA ASP A 262 2.49 0.30 13.72
C ASP A 262 1.11 0.77 13.28
N VAL A 263 0.32 -0.15 12.73
CA VAL A 263 -1.02 0.12 12.21
C VAL A 263 -2.06 -0.70 12.96
N ASP A 264 -3.01 -0.01 13.58
CA ASP A 264 -4.27 -0.61 14.03
C ASP A 264 -5.37 -0.18 13.06
N MET A 265 -6.18 -1.14 12.61
CA MET A 265 -7.30 -0.88 11.69
C MET A 265 -8.59 -1.55 12.14
N GLN A 266 -9.70 -0.87 11.92
CA GLN A 266 -11.03 -1.43 12.07
C GLN A 266 -11.91 -1.07 10.87
N ILE A 267 -12.37 -2.09 10.13
CA ILE A 267 -13.14 -1.97 8.89
C ILE A 267 -14.57 -2.46 9.12
N PHE A 268 -15.52 -1.78 8.50
CA PHE A 268 -16.94 -2.10 8.54
C PHE A 268 -17.50 -2.17 7.12
N ALA A 269 -18.14 -3.28 6.78
CA ALA A 269 -18.67 -3.50 5.44
C ALA A 269 -20.08 -2.91 5.30
N ARG A 270 -20.24 -2.00 4.35
CA ARG A 270 -21.55 -1.50 3.89
C ARG A 270 -22.17 -2.46 2.88
N LYS A 271 -21.35 -3.12 2.05
CA LYS A 271 -21.76 -4.07 1.01
C LYS A 271 -20.94 -5.36 1.12
N ASP A 272 -21.41 -6.39 0.43
CA ASP A 272 -20.62 -7.61 0.21
C ASP A 272 -19.35 -7.29 -0.59
N ILE A 273 -18.21 -7.80 -0.10
CA ILE A 273 -16.90 -7.65 -0.74
C ILE A 273 -16.46 -9.02 -1.25
N LYS A 274 -16.00 -9.11 -2.50
CA LYS A 274 -15.48 -10.37 -3.04
C LYS A 274 -14.07 -10.62 -2.55
N LYS A 275 -13.21 -9.61 -2.64
CA LYS A 275 -11.81 -9.70 -2.26
C LYS A 275 -11.38 -8.46 -1.48
N LEU A 276 -11.03 -8.68 -0.22
CA LEU A 276 -10.50 -7.65 0.67
C LEU A 276 -8.98 -7.82 0.78
N GLY A 277 -8.23 -6.85 0.28
CA GLY A 277 -6.78 -6.79 0.43
C GLY A 277 -6.38 -5.97 1.66
N VAL A 278 -5.81 -6.65 2.65
CA VAL A 278 -5.31 -6.08 3.91
C VAL A 278 -3.81 -5.81 3.81
N ALA A 279 -3.37 -4.68 4.38
CA ALA A 279 -2.01 -4.17 4.32
C ALA A 279 -1.41 -4.19 2.88
N PRO A 280 -2.11 -3.59 1.90
CA PRO A 280 -1.66 -3.59 0.52
C PRO A 280 -0.40 -2.76 0.31
N LEU A 281 0.49 -3.32 -0.50
CA LEU A 281 1.68 -2.69 -1.06
C LEU A 281 1.49 -2.55 -2.57
N THR A 282 2.03 -1.48 -3.15
CA THR A 282 1.96 -1.17 -4.58
C THR A 282 3.32 -0.67 -5.02
N SER A 283 3.87 -1.28 -6.06
CA SER A 283 5.21 -1.00 -6.56
C SER A 283 5.23 -1.03 -8.08
N MET A 284 6.40 -0.87 -8.66
CA MET A 284 6.63 -0.88 -10.09
C MET A 284 7.80 -1.82 -10.42
N PHE A 285 7.62 -2.65 -11.45
CA PHE A 285 8.68 -3.42 -12.09
C PHE A 285 8.52 -3.32 -13.61
N TYR A 286 9.44 -2.60 -14.26
CA TYR A 286 9.41 -2.43 -15.71
C TYR A 286 10.30 -3.48 -16.39
N HIS A 287 11.58 -3.52 -16.05
CA HIS A 287 12.52 -4.57 -16.49
C HIS A 287 13.66 -4.80 -15.50
N GLY A 288 14.20 -6.02 -15.50
CA GLY A 288 15.34 -6.42 -14.67
C GLY A 288 16.10 -7.62 -15.25
N GLU A 289 16.97 -8.23 -14.47
CA GLU A 289 17.82 -9.36 -14.90
C GLU A 289 17.06 -10.58 -15.44
N ASN A 290 15.80 -10.74 -15.02
CA ASN A 290 14.88 -11.80 -15.41
C ASN A 290 13.94 -11.41 -16.56
N SER A 291 14.11 -10.22 -17.15
CA SER A 291 13.36 -9.82 -18.35
C SER A 291 13.84 -10.58 -19.59
N THR A 292 12.88 -11.07 -20.37
CA THR A 292 13.15 -11.75 -21.66
C THR A 292 12.97 -10.84 -22.86
N LYS A 293 12.26 -9.73 -22.70
CA LYS A 293 12.04 -8.71 -23.72
C LYS A 293 13.25 -7.78 -23.79
N PHE A 294 13.57 -7.31 -24.99
CA PHE A 294 14.54 -6.24 -25.17
C PHE A 294 13.88 -4.89 -24.87
N PHE A 295 14.58 -4.06 -24.09
CA PHE A 295 14.19 -2.68 -23.79
C PHE A 295 15.26 -1.76 -24.39
N ASP A 296 14.87 -0.82 -25.24
CA ASP A 296 15.77 0.20 -25.79
C ASP A 296 16.01 1.29 -24.73
N ASP A 297 16.68 0.88 -23.66
CA ASP A 297 16.98 1.67 -22.48
C ASP A 297 18.46 1.45 -22.12
N TYR A 298 19.16 2.54 -21.76
CA TYR A 298 20.55 2.45 -21.33
C TYR A 298 20.69 1.86 -19.92
N ARG A 299 19.60 1.86 -19.14
CA ARG A 299 19.53 1.36 -17.77
C ARG A 299 19.37 -0.16 -17.79
N PRO A 300 20.25 -0.93 -17.12
CA PRO A 300 20.14 -2.40 -17.10
C PRO A 300 18.86 -2.89 -16.42
N GLU A 301 18.39 -2.17 -15.40
CA GLU A 301 17.19 -2.47 -14.62
C GLU A 301 16.43 -1.19 -14.28
N VAL A 302 15.09 -1.29 -14.23
CA VAL A 302 14.17 -0.21 -13.88
C VAL A 302 13.00 -0.79 -13.08
N HIS A 303 13.06 -0.62 -11.75
CA HIS A 303 12.04 -1.11 -10.83
C HIS A 303 12.20 -0.51 -9.42
N ASP A 304 11.11 -0.53 -8.67
CA ASP A 304 11.03 -0.09 -7.27
C ASP A 304 11.12 -1.27 -6.30
N SER A 305 10.95 -2.47 -6.82
CA SER A 305 11.05 -3.75 -6.11
C SER A 305 11.38 -4.83 -7.14
N ASP A 306 12.13 -5.85 -6.73
CA ASP A 306 12.54 -6.98 -7.57
C ASP A 306 11.92 -8.32 -7.14
N GLY A 307 11.23 -8.37 -5.99
CA GLY A 307 10.52 -9.57 -5.56
C GLY A 307 9.52 -9.39 -4.42
N LEU A 308 8.58 -10.33 -4.35
CA LEU A 308 7.76 -10.57 -3.17
C LEU A 308 8.48 -11.55 -2.24
N LEU A 309 8.69 -11.13 -0.99
CA LEU A 309 9.16 -11.99 0.10
C LEU A 309 7.97 -12.37 0.98
N THR A 310 7.85 -13.64 1.36
CA THR A 310 6.85 -14.09 2.34
C THR A 310 7.46 -15.03 3.36
N GLN A 311 6.90 -15.03 4.57
CA GLN A 311 7.28 -15.92 5.67
C GLN A 311 6.04 -16.57 6.29
N SER A 312 6.05 -17.89 6.25
CA SER A 312 5.02 -18.75 6.86
C SER A 312 5.19 -18.90 8.38
N ALA A 313 4.15 -19.41 9.04
CA ALA A 313 4.16 -19.69 10.49
C ALA A 313 5.27 -20.68 10.91
N ASP A 314 5.63 -21.64 10.05
CA ASP A 314 6.69 -22.64 10.29
C ASP A 314 8.09 -22.15 9.86
N ASN A 315 8.26 -20.84 9.67
CA ASN A 315 9.52 -20.17 9.30
C ASN A 315 10.07 -20.53 7.90
N LYS A 316 9.24 -21.06 6.99
CA LYS A 316 9.64 -21.15 5.58
C LYS A 316 9.56 -19.79 4.92
N TRP A 317 10.64 -19.42 4.24
CA TRP A 317 10.77 -18.20 3.46
C TRP A 317 10.57 -18.52 1.98
N VAL A 318 9.79 -17.68 1.30
CA VAL A 318 9.60 -17.76 -0.15
C VAL A 318 9.96 -16.43 -0.78
N TRP A 319 10.79 -16.48 -1.81
CA TRP A 319 11.12 -15.37 -2.68
C TRP A 319 10.51 -15.58 -4.05
N ARG A 320 9.63 -14.67 -4.47
CA ARG A 320 9.03 -14.62 -5.80
C ARG A 320 9.57 -13.40 -6.55
N PRO A 321 10.60 -13.52 -7.39
CA PRO A 321 11.06 -12.42 -8.24
C PRO A 321 9.89 -11.86 -9.05
N LEU A 322 9.80 -10.54 -9.22
CA LEU A 322 8.71 -9.90 -9.97
C LEU A 322 8.94 -9.99 -11.49
N ASN A 323 7.86 -9.96 -12.25
CA ASN A 323 7.88 -9.90 -13.72
C ASN A 323 6.98 -8.76 -14.22
N ASN A 324 7.21 -8.36 -15.48
CA ASN A 324 6.29 -7.53 -16.26
C ASN A 324 5.64 -8.40 -17.38
N PRO A 325 4.59 -9.17 -17.04
CA PRO A 325 4.00 -10.17 -17.95
C PRO A 325 3.28 -9.51 -19.12
N THR A 326 2.96 -10.29 -20.17
CA THR A 326 2.12 -9.79 -21.29
C THR A 326 0.62 -9.76 -20.97
N GLN A 327 0.19 -10.43 -19.90
CA GLN A 327 -1.20 -10.51 -19.44
C GLN A 327 -1.24 -10.32 -17.91
N LEU A 328 -2.41 -9.91 -17.40
CA LEU A 328 -2.64 -9.82 -15.95
C LEU A 328 -2.35 -11.17 -15.28
N SER A 329 -1.44 -11.17 -14.32
CA SER A 329 -1.05 -12.35 -13.54
C SER A 329 -1.43 -12.15 -12.08
N VAL A 330 -1.99 -13.21 -11.48
CA VAL A 330 -2.31 -13.26 -10.05
C VAL A 330 -1.72 -14.54 -9.47
N THR A 331 -0.73 -14.40 -8.59
CA THR A 331 -0.10 -15.51 -7.85
C THR A 331 -0.55 -15.48 -6.39
N SER A 332 -0.85 -16.65 -5.80
CA SER A 332 -1.38 -16.75 -4.44
C SER A 332 -0.57 -17.72 -3.57
N PHE A 333 -0.14 -17.26 -2.40
CA PHE A 333 0.54 -18.06 -1.38
C PHE A 333 -0.38 -18.25 -0.18
N SER A 334 -0.95 -19.45 -0.04
CA SER A 334 -1.88 -19.77 1.05
C SER A 334 -1.12 -19.96 2.37
N TYR A 335 -1.59 -19.30 3.43
CA TYR A 335 -1.01 -19.39 4.75
C TYR A 335 -2.09 -19.42 5.83
N THR A 336 -1.74 -19.98 6.98
CA THR A 336 -2.42 -19.75 8.26
C THR A 336 -1.50 -18.91 9.13
N ASN A 337 -1.95 -17.76 9.59
CA ASN A 337 -1.19 -16.85 10.45
C ASN A 337 0.25 -16.60 9.93
N PRO A 338 0.44 -15.98 8.74
CA PRO A 338 1.77 -15.71 8.20
C PRO A 338 2.57 -14.82 9.17
N LYS A 339 3.89 -15.04 9.24
CA LYS A 339 4.80 -14.18 10.03
C LYS A 339 5.07 -12.85 9.34
N GLY A 340 4.94 -12.82 8.03
CA GLY A 340 4.95 -11.57 7.28
C GLY A 340 5.07 -11.76 5.78
N PHE A 341 4.96 -10.64 5.08
CA PHE A 341 5.14 -10.54 3.64
C PHE A 341 5.56 -9.12 3.26
N GLY A 342 6.17 -8.94 2.10
CA GLY A 342 6.63 -7.63 1.69
C GLY A 342 7.19 -7.60 0.27
N LEU A 343 7.08 -6.44 -0.37
CA LEU A 343 7.79 -6.17 -1.61
C LEU A 343 9.20 -5.68 -1.26
N ALA A 344 10.21 -6.33 -1.83
CA ALA A 344 11.60 -6.06 -1.55
C ALA A 344 12.35 -5.65 -2.80
N GLN A 345 13.41 -4.90 -2.56
CA GLN A 345 14.41 -4.48 -3.53
C GLN A 345 15.76 -5.01 -3.06
N ARG A 346 16.14 -6.20 -3.53
CA ARG A 346 17.40 -6.86 -3.16
C ARG A 346 18.59 -6.21 -3.84
N ASP A 347 18.41 -5.73 -5.07
CA ASP A 347 19.46 -5.05 -5.80
C ASP A 347 19.63 -3.59 -5.34
N ARG A 348 20.84 -3.25 -4.88
CA ARG A 348 21.22 -1.93 -4.34
C ARG A 348 22.47 -1.37 -5.01
N ASP A 349 23.02 -2.04 -6.03
CA ASP A 349 24.22 -1.54 -6.71
C ASP A 349 23.81 -0.51 -7.75
N PHE A 350 24.36 0.70 -7.65
CA PHE A 350 24.14 1.76 -8.64
C PHE A 350 24.36 1.27 -10.08
N ASN A 351 25.34 0.39 -10.30
CA ASN A 351 25.69 -0.10 -11.64
C ASN A 351 24.61 -0.98 -12.28
N ASN A 352 23.64 -1.46 -11.51
CA ASN A 352 22.50 -2.22 -12.05
C ASN A 352 21.39 -1.30 -12.56
N TYR A 353 21.43 0.00 -12.23
CA TYR A 353 20.41 0.98 -12.65
C TYR A 353 20.97 2.10 -13.52
N LEU A 354 22.15 2.63 -13.19
CA LEU A 354 22.82 3.75 -13.86
C LEU A 354 21.98 5.04 -13.97
N ASP A 355 20.94 5.17 -13.14
CA ASP A 355 20.02 6.31 -13.14
C ASP A 355 20.33 7.26 -11.97
N THR A 356 20.75 8.48 -12.30
CA THR A 356 21.12 9.53 -11.33
C THR A 356 19.96 10.46 -10.96
N GLU A 357 18.77 10.24 -11.50
CA GLU A 357 17.58 11.06 -11.20
C GLU A 357 16.60 10.27 -10.35
N ALA A 358 16.32 9.03 -10.73
CA ALA A 358 15.30 8.18 -10.12
C ALA A 358 15.79 7.37 -8.92
N HIS A 359 17.12 7.17 -8.78
CA HIS A 359 17.77 6.52 -7.64
C HIS A 359 17.13 5.19 -7.19
N TYR A 360 16.81 4.30 -8.15
CA TYR A 360 16.12 3.02 -7.89
C TYR A 360 16.82 2.12 -6.85
N HIS A 361 18.15 2.15 -6.81
CA HIS A 361 18.99 1.41 -5.84
C HIS A 361 18.77 1.84 -4.38
N ASP A 362 18.27 3.06 -4.14
CA ASP A 362 18.01 3.63 -2.82
C ASP A 362 16.54 3.52 -2.40
N ARG A 363 15.64 3.03 -3.26
CA ARG A 363 14.20 2.88 -2.95
C ARG A 363 13.99 1.85 -1.84
N PRO A 364 13.02 2.01 -0.92
CA PRO A 364 12.85 1.09 0.20
C PRO A 364 12.39 -0.30 -0.26
N SER A 365 12.65 -1.31 0.57
CA SER A 365 11.79 -2.49 0.69
C SER A 365 10.79 -2.27 1.82
N LEU A 366 9.56 -2.77 1.72
CA LEU A 366 8.57 -2.73 2.82
C LEU A 366 8.20 -4.13 3.27
N TRP A 367 8.22 -4.34 4.59
CA TRP A 367 7.81 -5.59 5.24
C TRP A 367 6.60 -5.37 6.12
N ILE A 368 5.58 -6.22 5.96
CA ILE A 368 4.39 -6.29 6.81
C ILE A 368 4.54 -7.49 7.75
N GLU A 369 4.52 -7.22 9.04
CA GLU A 369 4.49 -8.21 10.12
C GLU A 369 3.13 -8.15 10.83
N PRO A 370 2.25 -9.13 10.59
CA PRO A 370 0.98 -9.26 11.31
C PRO A 370 1.16 -9.24 12.83
N LYS A 371 0.29 -8.51 13.53
CA LYS A 371 0.18 -8.58 15.00
C LYS A 371 -1.04 -9.43 15.36
N GLY A 372 -0.80 -10.50 16.13
CA GLY A 372 -1.84 -11.47 16.48
C GLY A 372 -2.10 -12.48 15.36
N GLU A 373 -3.27 -13.14 15.42
CA GLU A 373 -3.65 -14.20 14.49
C GLU A 373 -4.56 -13.65 13.38
N TRP A 374 -4.07 -13.61 12.15
CA TRP A 374 -4.83 -13.19 10.96
C TRP A 374 -5.72 -14.29 10.37
N GLY A 375 -5.60 -15.52 10.90
CA GLY A 375 -6.32 -16.69 10.46
C GLY A 375 -5.81 -17.27 9.14
N ASN A 376 -6.67 -18.03 8.48
CA ASN A 376 -6.42 -18.57 7.15
C ASN A 376 -6.63 -17.50 6.08
N GLY A 377 -5.85 -17.60 5.02
CA GLY A 377 -5.96 -16.72 3.87
C GLY A 377 -4.78 -16.94 2.93
N ARG A 378 -4.46 -15.91 2.17
CA ARG A 378 -3.36 -15.94 1.22
C ARG A 378 -2.70 -14.58 1.07
N VAL A 379 -1.40 -14.57 0.81
CA VAL A 379 -0.73 -13.40 0.24
C VAL A 379 -0.90 -13.49 -1.27
N GLU A 380 -1.50 -12.47 -1.86
CA GLU A 380 -1.75 -12.39 -3.30
C GLU A 380 -0.77 -11.37 -3.91
N LEU A 381 -0.14 -11.75 -5.03
CA LEU A 381 0.69 -10.90 -5.88
C LEU A 381 -0.03 -10.70 -7.20
N VAL A 382 -0.26 -9.44 -7.56
CA VAL A 382 -0.83 -9.02 -8.84
C VAL A 382 0.27 -8.35 -9.66
N GLU A 383 0.50 -8.85 -10.87
CA GLU A 383 1.44 -8.29 -11.85
C GLU A 383 0.64 -7.86 -13.07
N ILE A 384 0.61 -6.55 -13.33
CA ILE A 384 -0.14 -5.91 -14.41
C ILE A 384 0.83 -5.63 -15.57
N PRO A 385 0.47 -5.91 -16.83
CA PRO A 385 1.31 -5.51 -17.97
C PRO A 385 1.47 -4.00 -18.02
N THR A 386 2.71 -3.53 -18.18
CA THR A 386 3.01 -2.10 -18.40
C THR A 386 4.07 -1.91 -19.49
N ASP A 387 3.98 -0.80 -20.21
CA ASP A 387 4.94 -0.32 -21.20
C ASP A 387 5.71 0.92 -20.72
N THR A 388 5.53 1.32 -19.45
CA THR A 388 6.16 2.50 -18.87
C THR A 388 6.45 2.33 -17.37
N GLU A 389 7.55 2.91 -16.89
CA GLU A 389 7.88 3.00 -15.47
C GLU A 389 6.99 3.98 -14.67
N THR A 390 6.18 4.78 -15.35
CA THR A 390 5.37 5.83 -14.69
C THR A 390 4.12 5.28 -14.00
N ASN A 391 3.72 4.05 -14.34
CA ASN A 391 2.58 3.37 -13.76
C ASN A 391 3.04 2.25 -12.84
N ASP A 392 2.61 2.29 -11.59
CA ASP A 392 2.75 1.15 -10.68
C ASP A 392 1.98 -0.06 -11.23
N ASN A 393 2.67 -1.17 -11.43
CA ASN A 393 2.13 -2.38 -12.06
C ASN A 393 2.21 -3.61 -11.16
N ILE A 394 2.64 -3.45 -9.91
CA ILE A 394 2.79 -4.53 -8.93
C ILE A 394 1.92 -4.24 -7.72
N VAL A 395 1.12 -5.21 -7.28
CA VAL A 395 0.32 -5.08 -6.04
C VAL A 395 0.47 -6.35 -5.20
N SER A 396 0.67 -6.22 -3.89
CA SER A 396 0.68 -7.35 -2.97
C SER A 396 -0.12 -7.07 -1.71
N TYR A 397 -0.92 -8.02 -1.25
CA TYR A 397 -1.74 -7.88 -0.03
C TYR A 397 -2.12 -9.22 0.57
N TRP A 398 -2.57 -9.20 1.83
CA TRP A 398 -3.23 -10.35 2.46
C TRP A 398 -4.71 -10.38 2.12
N VAL A 399 -5.22 -11.54 1.71
CA VAL A 399 -6.65 -11.81 1.52
C VAL A 399 -7.10 -12.83 2.56
N PRO A 400 -7.94 -12.44 3.53
CA PRO A 400 -8.57 -13.40 4.45
C PRO A 400 -9.39 -14.46 3.69
N GLU A 401 -9.38 -15.71 4.15
CA GLU A 401 -10.15 -16.80 3.53
C GLU A 401 -11.66 -16.54 3.59
N LYS A 402 -12.14 -15.99 4.71
CA LYS A 402 -13.54 -15.64 4.88
C LYS A 402 -13.85 -14.31 4.16
N PRO A 403 -14.77 -14.29 3.17
CA PRO A 403 -15.22 -13.05 2.55
C PRO A 403 -15.93 -12.15 3.57
N MET A 404 -15.84 -10.84 3.37
CA MET A 404 -16.52 -9.86 4.21
C MET A 404 -17.90 -9.53 3.64
N LYS A 405 -18.96 -9.75 4.42
CA LYS A 405 -20.35 -9.50 4.03
C LYS A 405 -20.86 -8.17 4.56
N ALA A 406 -21.91 -7.62 3.94
CA ALA A 406 -22.55 -6.41 4.46
C ALA A 406 -22.92 -6.58 5.95
N GLY A 407 -22.54 -5.61 6.78
CA GLY A 407 -22.71 -5.65 8.23
C GLY A 407 -21.56 -6.31 9.02
N ASP A 408 -20.65 -7.01 8.36
CA ASP A 408 -19.45 -7.56 9.02
C ASP A 408 -18.49 -6.44 9.44
N SER A 409 -17.64 -6.76 10.42
CA SER A 409 -16.52 -5.91 10.82
C SER A 409 -15.23 -6.72 10.96
N LEU A 410 -14.10 -6.11 10.64
CA LEU A 410 -12.77 -6.69 10.76
C LEU A 410 -11.88 -5.75 11.57
N LYS A 411 -11.22 -6.26 12.62
CA LYS A 411 -10.21 -5.52 13.39
C LYS A 411 -8.90 -6.28 13.32
N LEU A 412 -7.86 -5.63 12.82
CA LEU A 412 -6.53 -6.20 12.67
C LEU A 412 -5.47 -5.17 13.04
N SER A 413 -4.28 -5.66 13.36
CA SER A 413 -3.10 -4.84 13.60
C SER A 413 -1.89 -5.44 12.89
N TYR A 414 -0.94 -4.62 12.48
CA TYR A 414 0.33 -5.02 11.91
C TYR A 414 1.42 -3.98 12.16
N LYS A 415 2.67 -4.40 12.02
CA LYS A 415 3.83 -3.52 11.95
C LYS A 415 4.33 -3.49 10.51
N MET A 416 4.54 -2.30 9.97
CA MET A 416 5.23 -2.09 8.71
C MET A 416 6.64 -1.57 9.00
N SER A 417 7.65 -2.08 8.29
CA SER A 417 9.03 -1.62 8.44
C SER A 417 9.73 -1.49 7.10
N THR A 418 10.52 -0.43 6.94
CA THR A 418 11.45 -0.31 5.82
C THR A 418 12.68 -1.18 6.03
N PHE A 419 13.19 -1.79 4.97
CA PHE A 419 14.52 -2.39 4.94
C PHE A 419 15.19 -2.16 3.58
N ASN A 420 16.47 -2.49 3.46
CA ASN A 420 17.19 -2.46 2.19
C ASN A 420 17.09 -3.85 1.53
N ALA A 421 18.23 -4.50 1.25
CA ALA A 421 18.26 -5.78 0.52
C ALA A 421 17.80 -7.00 1.34
N HIS A 422 17.87 -6.95 2.69
CA HIS A 422 17.53 -8.12 3.51
C HIS A 422 17.00 -7.73 4.90
N LEU A 423 16.17 -8.61 5.45
CA LEU A 423 15.70 -8.56 6.83
C LEU A 423 16.70 -9.25 7.75
N THR A 424 16.98 -8.65 8.91
CA THR A 424 17.89 -9.21 9.92
C THR A 424 17.44 -10.58 10.44
N GLN A 425 16.12 -10.80 10.54
CA GLN A 425 15.54 -12.08 10.96
C GLN A 425 15.61 -13.20 9.90
N HIS A 426 15.93 -12.85 8.65
CA HIS A 426 16.02 -13.82 7.56
C HIS A 426 17.43 -14.43 7.47
N GLN A 427 17.66 -15.49 8.26
CA GLN A 427 18.97 -16.13 8.43
C GLN A 427 19.30 -17.22 7.39
N LYS A 428 18.33 -17.66 6.57
CA LYS A 428 18.57 -18.63 5.49
C LYS A 428 19.42 -18.00 4.38
N ALA A 429 20.03 -18.84 3.54
CA ALA A 429 20.59 -18.36 2.28
C ALA A 429 19.49 -17.81 1.37
N ARG A 430 19.79 -16.72 0.68
CA ARG A 430 18.80 -15.92 -0.05
C ARG A 430 19.17 -15.85 -1.51
N VAL A 431 18.18 -15.81 -2.38
CA VAL A 431 18.36 -15.54 -3.80
C VAL A 431 18.89 -14.11 -3.97
N THR A 432 20.09 -13.94 -4.50
CA THR A 432 20.64 -12.61 -4.82
C THR A 432 20.54 -12.29 -6.30
N ARG A 433 20.20 -13.26 -7.14
CA ARG A 433 20.14 -13.10 -8.58
C ARG A 433 19.19 -14.11 -9.22
N THR A 434 18.37 -13.67 -10.17
CA THR A 434 17.62 -14.54 -11.07
C THR A 434 17.83 -14.09 -12.51
N ARG A 435 18.48 -14.93 -13.33
CA ARG A 435 18.72 -14.63 -14.74
C ARG A 435 18.12 -15.70 -15.64
N ILE A 436 17.55 -15.26 -16.75
CA ILE A 436 16.90 -16.12 -17.73
C ILE A 436 17.53 -15.90 -19.12
N GLY A 437 17.80 -16.99 -19.83
CA GLY A 437 18.41 -16.98 -21.16
C GLY A 437 17.84 -18.07 -22.06
N SER A 438 18.14 -18.02 -23.36
CA SER A 438 17.81 -19.11 -24.27
C SER A 438 18.40 -20.43 -23.74
N ALA A 439 17.66 -21.54 -23.85
CA ALA A 439 18.20 -22.87 -23.56
C ALA A 439 19.20 -23.34 -24.64
N ALA A 440 19.29 -22.62 -25.76
CA ALA A 440 20.12 -22.99 -26.88
C ALA A 440 21.62 -22.85 -26.58
N LEU A 441 22.42 -23.80 -27.07
CA LEU A 441 23.87 -23.68 -27.08
C LEU A 441 24.33 -22.75 -28.22
N PRO A 442 25.29 -21.84 -27.97
CA PRO A 442 25.82 -20.98 -29.03
C PRO A 442 26.36 -21.80 -30.21
N GLY A 443 25.75 -21.60 -31.39
CA GLY A 443 26.18 -22.24 -32.63
C GLY A 443 25.71 -23.68 -32.83
N GLU A 444 24.72 -24.18 -32.06
CA GLU A 444 24.13 -25.49 -32.34
C GLU A 444 23.24 -25.47 -33.59
N ASP A 445 23.31 -26.55 -34.39
CA ASP A 445 22.61 -26.64 -35.67
C ASP A 445 21.08 -26.71 -35.55
N ASN A 446 20.57 -27.25 -34.43
CA ASN A 446 19.14 -27.45 -34.18
C ASN A 446 18.78 -26.94 -32.78
N PRO A 447 18.63 -25.62 -32.59
CA PRO A 447 18.33 -25.06 -31.30
C PRO A 447 16.93 -25.48 -30.82
N PRO A 448 16.72 -25.63 -29.49
CA PRO A 448 15.40 -25.88 -28.94
C PRO A 448 14.45 -24.69 -29.22
N PRO A 449 13.12 -24.90 -29.11
CA PRO A 449 12.15 -23.83 -29.20
C PRO A 449 12.50 -22.65 -28.27
N GLN A 450 12.19 -21.41 -28.67
CA GLN A 450 12.52 -20.22 -27.86
C GLN A 450 11.88 -20.23 -26.46
N SER A 451 10.75 -20.93 -26.31
CA SER A 451 10.07 -21.17 -25.03
C SER A 451 10.89 -22.00 -24.05
N HIS A 452 11.90 -22.74 -24.51
CA HIS A 452 12.84 -23.46 -23.66
C HIS A 452 13.88 -22.48 -23.15
N ARG A 453 14.01 -22.39 -21.83
CA ARG A 453 14.86 -21.39 -21.18
C ARG A 453 15.85 -22.01 -20.23
N GLN A 454 17.02 -21.38 -20.15
CA GLN A 454 17.99 -21.61 -19.09
C GLN A 454 17.76 -20.59 -17.99
N PHE A 455 17.66 -21.07 -16.76
CA PHE A 455 17.66 -20.26 -15.56
C PHE A 455 19.00 -20.39 -14.85
N THR A 456 19.43 -19.29 -14.25
CA THR A 456 20.52 -19.26 -13.27
C THR A 456 20.04 -18.50 -12.05
N VAL A 457 20.08 -19.16 -10.90
CA VAL A 457 19.61 -18.62 -9.61
C VAL A 457 20.79 -18.64 -8.65
N ASP A 458 21.23 -17.46 -8.21
CA ASP A 458 22.34 -17.34 -7.28
C ASP A 458 21.79 -17.20 -5.85
N PHE A 459 22.28 -18.03 -4.94
CA PHE A 459 21.98 -17.98 -3.51
C PHE A 459 23.21 -17.52 -2.74
N ALA A 460 23.06 -16.58 -1.83
CA ALA A 460 24.11 -16.14 -0.93
C ALA A 460 23.61 -15.99 0.51
N GLY A 461 24.53 -16.15 1.45
CA GLY A 461 24.28 -15.97 2.88
C GLY A 461 25.54 -16.25 3.68
N PRO A 462 25.69 -15.69 4.90
CA PRO A 462 26.93 -15.85 5.67
C PRO A 462 27.38 -17.30 5.81
N ASP A 463 26.47 -18.20 6.17
CA ASP A 463 26.79 -19.62 6.35
C ASP A 463 27.03 -20.33 5.02
N LEU A 464 26.21 -20.05 3.99
CA LEU A 464 26.33 -20.66 2.67
C LEU A 464 27.64 -20.30 1.98
N ASN A 465 28.07 -19.04 2.09
CA ASN A 465 29.30 -18.52 1.46
C ASN A 465 30.55 -19.22 2.01
N ASN A 466 30.52 -19.60 3.29
CA ASN A 466 31.61 -20.27 3.99
C ASN A 466 31.69 -21.78 3.71
N LEU A 467 30.68 -22.39 3.08
CA LEU A 467 30.72 -23.82 2.74
C LEU A 467 31.82 -24.12 1.73
N SER A 468 32.55 -25.22 1.94
CA SER A 468 33.56 -25.69 0.98
C SER A 468 32.89 -26.11 -0.34
N GLU A 469 33.52 -25.79 -1.47
CA GLU A 469 33.11 -26.31 -2.79
C GLU A 469 33.16 -27.85 -2.88
N LYS A 470 33.87 -28.51 -1.94
CA LYS A 470 33.94 -29.97 -1.83
C LYS A 470 32.67 -30.59 -1.24
N LEU A 471 31.76 -29.78 -0.69
CA LEU A 471 30.46 -30.25 -0.22
C LEU A 471 29.50 -30.32 -1.40
N THR A 472 28.76 -31.42 -1.49
CA THR A 472 27.67 -31.57 -2.45
C THR A 472 26.43 -30.88 -1.89
N LEU A 473 25.97 -29.85 -2.59
CA LEU A 473 24.65 -29.26 -2.40
C LEU A 473 23.69 -29.81 -3.45
N GLU A 474 22.47 -30.09 -3.03
CA GLU A 474 21.39 -30.56 -3.90
C GLU A 474 20.44 -29.40 -4.20
N ALA A 475 20.04 -29.27 -5.47
CA ALA A 475 18.97 -28.38 -5.89
C ALA A 475 17.66 -29.16 -5.86
N ASP A 476 16.77 -28.83 -4.92
CA ASP A 476 15.42 -29.37 -4.87
C ASP A 476 14.52 -28.55 -5.79
N ILE A 477 14.33 -29.04 -7.03
CA ILE A 477 13.54 -28.36 -8.06
C ILE A 477 12.22 -29.09 -8.26
N GLN A 478 11.12 -28.33 -8.20
CA GLN A 478 9.76 -28.82 -8.44
C GLN A 478 9.11 -27.99 -9.53
N LEU A 479 8.40 -28.65 -10.45
CA LEU A 479 7.68 -28.04 -11.56
C LEU A 479 6.24 -28.55 -11.56
N THR A 480 5.28 -27.69 -11.89
CA THR A 480 3.89 -28.11 -12.10
C THR A 480 3.67 -28.85 -13.42
N THR A 481 4.38 -28.43 -14.49
CA THR A 481 4.33 -29.01 -15.84
C THR A 481 5.72 -28.93 -16.50
N GLY A 482 5.90 -29.62 -17.63
CA GLY A 482 7.16 -29.62 -18.37
C GLY A 482 8.28 -30.43 -17.72
N GLU A 483 9.50 -30.26 -18.22
CA GLU A 483 10.68 -31.02 -17.81
C GLU A 483 11.84 -30.09 -17.42
N VAL A 484 12.58 -30.48 -16.38
CA VAL A 484 13.86 -29.87 -16.00
C VAL A 484 15.03 -30.73 -16.46
N ARG A 485 16.06 -30.10 -17.00
CA ARG A 485 17.28 -30.75 -17.49
C ARG A 485 18.52 -29.94 -17.15
N ASP A 486 19.70 -30.54 -17.33
CA ASP A 486 21.00 -29.90 -17.18
C ASP A 486 21.20 -29.17 -15.84
N VAL A 487 20.69 -29.75 -14.75
CA VAL A 487 20.79 -29.15 -13.41
C VAL A 487 22.24 -29.20 -12.93
N THR A 488 22.78 -28.04 -12.58
CA THR A 488 24.11 -27.88 -12.01
C THR A 488 24.04 -27.01 -10.76
N VAL A 489 24.85 -27.36 -9.76
CA VAL A 489 25.01 -26.58 -8.52
C VAL A 489 26.49 -26.28 -8.34
N GLN A 490 26.86 -25.00 -8.38
CA GLN A 490 28.25 -24.58 -8.42
C GLN A 490 28.52 -23.46 -7.42
N LYS A 491 29.63 -23.57 -6.67
CA LYS A 491 30.11 -22.46 -5.85
C LYS A 491 30.63 -21.33 -6.74
N LEU A 492 30.17 -20.11 -6.50
CA LEU A 492 30.63 -18.92 -7.22
C LEU A 492 31.96 -18.41 -6.65
N PRO A 493 32.78 -17.70 -7.45
CA PRO A 493 34.03 -17.11 -6.98
C PRO A 493 33.84 -16.18 -5.78
N LYS A 494 34.92 -16.00 -4.99
CA LYS A 494 34.93 -15.16 -3.79
C LYS A 494 33.82 -15.58 -2.80
N SER A 495 33.07 -14.60 -2.27
CA SER A 495 31.95 -14.81 -1.34
C SER A 495 30.60 -14.52 -2.02
N LEU A 496 30.49 -14.80 -3.32
CA LEU A 496 29.27 -14.56 -4.11
C LEU A 496 28.21 -15.66 -3.96
N GLY A 497 28.49 -16.71 -3.18
CA GLY A 497 27.54 -17.77 -2.87
C GLY A 497 27.58 -18.95 -3.82
N TRP A 498 26.42 -19.52 -4.14
CA TRP A 498 26.25 -20.70 -4.98
C TRP A 498 25.20 -20.46 -6.06
N ARG A 499 25.47 -20.95 -7.26
CA ARG A 499 24.55 -20.90 -8.39
C ARG A 499 23.90 -22.25 -8.60
N VAL A 500 22.58 -22.24 -8.79
CA VAL A 500 21.87 -23.33 -9.45
C VAL A 500 21.58 -22.89 -10.88
N ALA A 501 22.00 -23.69 -11.87
CA ALA A 501 21.65 -23.48 -13.26
C ALA A 501 20.92 -24.71 -13.80
N PHE A 502 19.85 -24.50 -14.55
CA PHE A 502 19.03 -25.57 -15.11
C PHE A 502 18.31 -25.07 -16.36
N LYS A 503 17.91 -26.00 -17.23
CA LYS A 503 17.07 -25.72 -18.38
C LYS A 503 15.67 -26.27 -18.15
N ILE A 504 14.67 -25.58 -18.70
CA ILE A 504 13.29 -26.05 -18.72
C ILE A 504 12.79 -26.23 -20.15
N ALA A 505 11.97 -27.25 -20.33
CA ALA A 505 11.17 -27.49 -21.53
C ALA A 505 9.69 -27.50 -21.11
N PRO A 506 8.92 -26.44 -21.40
CA PRO A 506 7.50 -26.38 -21.11
C PRO A 506 6.72 -27.49 -21.83
N GLN A 507 5.59 -27.89 -21.25
CA GLN A 507 4.61 -28.71 -21.97
C GLN A 507 3.70 -27.78 -22.78
N ASP A 508 3.91 -27.73 -24.09
CA ASP A 508 3.23 -26.80 -25.00
C ASP A 508 3.36 -25.34 -24.52
N ASP A 509 2.26 -24.58 -24.56
CA ASP A 509 2.20 -23.17 -24.16
C ASP A 509 1.77 -22.97 -22.68
N GLN A 510 1.77 -24.04 -21.88
CA GLN A 510 1.32 -23.99 -20.49
C GLN A 510 2.34 -23.26 -19.59
N PRO A 511 1.89 -22.38 -18.68
CA PRO A 511 2.76 -21.80 -17.67
C PRO A 511 3.43 -22.88 -16.80
N VAL A 512 4.72 -22.67 -16.52
CA VAL A 512 5.53 -23.55 -15.67
C VAL A 512 5.77 -22.86 -14.34
N ASP A 513 5.05 -23.29 -13.29
CA ASP A 513 5.29 -22.84 -11.92
C ASP A 513 6.42 -23.69 -11.32
N MET A 514 7.47 -23.02 -10.89
CA MET A 514 8.71 -23.61 -10.42
C MET A 514 8.99 -23.23 -8.98
N ARG A 515 9.51 -24.20 -8.23
CA ARG A 515 10.11 -23.99 -6.92
C ARG A 515 11.51 -24.55 -6.87
N LEU A 516 12.43 -23.82 -6.26
CA LEU A 516 13.81 -24.24 -6.07
C LEU A 516 14.29 -23.87 -4.66
N SER A 517 14.88 -24.81 -3.94
CA SER A 517 15.70 -24.54 -2.76
C SER A 517 17.00 -25.34 -2.76
N LEU A 518 17.99 -24.86 -2.01
CA LEU A 518 19.24 -25.57 -1.77
C LEU A 518 19.15 -26.43 -0.53
N LYS A 519 19.57 -27.68 -0.66
CA LYS A 519 19.72 -28.64 0.43
C LYS A 519 21.19 -29.00 0.63
N LEU A 520 21.58 -29.13 1.89
CA LEU A 520 22.80 -29.82 2.30
C LEU A 520 22.37 -31.10 3.01
N ARG A 521 22.53 -32.23 2.33
CA ARG A 521 21.96 -33.52 2.73
C ARG A 521 20.42 -33.40 2.83
N ASP A 522 19.83 -33.78 3.95
CA ASP A 522 18.39 -33.75 4.21
C ASP A 522 17.87 -32.37 4.68
N LYS A 523 18.74 -31.37 4.84
CA LYS A 523 18.37 -30.06 5.39
C LYS A 523 18.32 -28.99 4.31
N GLU A 524 17.17 -28.33 4.19
CA GLU A 524 17.02 -27.09 3.42
C GLU A 524 17.80 -25.96 4.09
N ILE A 525 18.69 -25.29 3.35
CA ILE A 525 19.58 -24.24 3.87
C ILE A 525 19.32 -22.86 3.24
N SER A 526 18.51 -22.79 2.19
CA SER A 526 18.05 -21.53 1.59
C SER A 526 16.57 -21.25 1.87
N GLU A 527 16.11 -20.07 1.47
CA GLU A 527 14.70 -19.85 1.14
C GLU A 527 14.29 -20.63 -0.12
N VAL A 528 13.00 -20.66 -0.39
CA VAL A 528 12.44 -21.19 -1.64
C VAL A 528 12.33 -20.07 -2.67
N TRP A 529 13.04 -20.21 -3.78
CA TRP A 529 12.79 -19.44 -4.99
C TRP A 529 11.51 -19.97 -5.65
N SER A 530 10.53 -19.11 -5.89
CA SER A 530 9.29 -19.44 -6.60
C SER A 530 9.19 -18.56 -7.84
N TYR A 531 8.95 -19.14 -9.00
CA TYR A 531 8.91 -18.39 -10.26
C TYR A 531 7.95 -19.04 -11.24
N VAL A 532 7.18 -18.22 -11.96
CA VAL A 532 6.28 -18.71 -13.01
C VAL A 532 6.85 -18.30 -14.36
N TRP A 533 7.16 -19.28 -15.19
CA TRP A 533 7.56 -19.05 -16.57
C TRP A 533 6.35 -19.16 -17.50
N TYR A 534 6.11 -18.13 -18.31
CA TYR A 534 5.05 -18.12 -19.31
C TYR A 534 5.69 -18.31 -20.70
N PRO A 535 5.55 -19.50 -21.34
CA PRO A 535 6.13 -19.75 -22.67
C PRO A 535 5.75 -18.71 -23.73
N ASN A 536 4.54 -18.13 -23.58
CA ASN A 536 3.97 -17.14 -24.48
C ASN A 536 4.48 -15.70 -24.29
N ASP A 537 5.29 -15.43 -23.25
CA ASP A 537 5.84 -14.08 -23.00
C ASP A 537 7.03 -13.75 -23.93
N ILE A 538 7.53 -14.75 -24.67
CA ILE A 538 8.51 -14.55 -25.74
C ILE A 538 7.74 -14.32 -27.04
N LYS A 539 7.62 -13.05 -27.43
CA LYS A 539 7.12 -12.65 -28.75
C LYS A 539 8.04 -11.63 -29.38
#